data_AF-A0A5C9F0I0-F1
#
_entry.id   AF-A0A5C9F0I0-F1
#
_cell.length_a   1.000
_cell.length_b   1.000
_cell.length_c   1.000
_cell.angle_alpha   90.00
_cell.angle_beta   90.00
_cell.angle_gamma   90.00
#
_symmetry.space_group_name_H-M   'P 1'
#
loop_
_entity.id
_entity.type
_entity.pdbx_description
1 polymer ?
#
loop_
_entity_poly.entity_id
_entity_poly.type
_entity_poly.pdbx_seq_one_letter_code
_entity_poly.pdbx_strand_id
1 'polypeptide(L)'
;MVRKINDPLFGLIEFNKVESYIIDTPIFQRLRRIKQLALANYVYPTATHDRFTHSLGVFHLTKEIAFELNRKSEGLLDEFSVKNLKMAALLHDIGHFPFSHALEFYGKQDDFPLEGFPSFLTLPHEEFGIYLIKNSYIKDILADHSYDLNLICNLIEGKDIENLILNRIINWELDSDRLDYILRDSFFTGVGFGNINYHYLLSSFKPYQNKRIVLDSKAIRDIEQFIISRFSLHDRVYTHKTSSYFTYMLMVAGHDLISKSEFPSFQNHKELNEILSTEQDSMKFVEFSDFCILSKFFQEYRELRNSMLDSEAKYLKKILEAVLFRKKSFKIKNYSIFTSKSESETDIIKFRIHSHLKKLKEAFPNELFIHTPKNAFTKYMTTKIPPSDLSKDVEMKFKEEEEQTIWIQEKNNPPEIFYRSNETFLQKIHGFGITKVLIYLDKQNSLLIDSYQSIEPEIKNIINSE
;
A
#
# COMPACT_ATOMS: atom_id res chain seq x y z
N MET A 1 16.99 -29.59 -5.12
CA MET A 1 17.64 -28.53 -5.91
C MET A 1 17.19 -27.21 -5.31
N VAL A 2 18.11 -26.29 -5.02
CA VAL A 2 17.79 -24.93 -4.60
C VAL A 2 17.51 -24.14 -5.88
N ARG A 3 16.33 -23.53 -6.01
CA ARG A 3 16.02 -22.64 -7.13
C ARG A 3 16.71 -21.30 -6.86
N LYS A 4 17.27 -20.69 -7.91
CA LYS A 4 17.82 -19.33 -7.84
C LYS A 4 17.08 -18.44 -8.82
N ILE A 5 16.66 -17.27 -8.37
CA ILE A 5 16.04 -16.23 -9.21
C ILE A 5 16.91 -14.99 -9.10
N ASN A 6 17.28 -14.42 -10.26
CA ASN A 6 18.04 -13.18 -10.28
C ASN A 6 17.10 -11.97 -10.14
N ASP A 7 17.32 -11.16 -9.11
CA ASP A 7 16.63 -9.90 -8.86
C ASP A 7 17.61 -8.74 -9.09
N PRO A 8 17.19 -7.65 -9.77
CA PRO A 8 18.08 -6.53 -10.08
C PRO A 8 18.57 -5.73 -8.86
N LEU A 9 17.87 -5.78 -7.73
CA LEU A 9 18.25 -5.10 -6.50
C LEU A 9 19.15 -5.97 -5.62
N PHE A 10 18.81 -7.26 -5.50
CA PHE A 10 19.40 -8.14 -4.50
C PHE A 10 20.30 -9.25 -5.08
N GLY A 11 20.42 -9.35 -6.40
CA GLY A 11 21.16 -10.42 -7.05
C GLY A 11 20.44 -11.76 -6.97
N LEU A 12 21.17 -12.84 -6.70
CA LEU A 12 20.60 -14.20 -6.69
C LEU A 12 19.85 -14.48 -5.39
N ILE A 13 18.52 -14.56 -5.47
CA ILE A 13 17.65 -15.00 -4.38
C ILE A 13 17.46 -16.51 -4.46
N GLU A 14 17.71 -17.20 -3.34
CA GLU A 14 17.68 -18.65 -3.25
C GLU A 14 16.42 -19.16 -2.51
N PHE A 15 15.77 -20.17 -3.10
CA PHE A 15 14.55 -20.78 -2.58
C PHE A 15 14.72 -22.30 -2.42
N ASN A 16 14.21 -22.83 -1.32
CA ASN A 16 14.12 -24.27 -1.09
C ASN A 16 13.02 -24.90 -1.98
N LYS A 17 12.85 -26.23 -1.88
CA LYS A 17 11.88 -26.96 -2.71
C LYS A 17 10.42 -26.50 -2.49
N VAL A 18 10.02 -26.26 -1.25
CA VAL A 18 8.63 -25.90 -0.90
C VAL A 18 8.34 -24.45 -1.27
N GLU A 19 9.27 -23.55 -0.97
CA GLU A 19 9.22 -22.15 -1.39
C GLU A 19 9.14 -22.05 -2.92
N SER A 20 9.93 -22.85 -3.65
CA SER A 20 9.87 -22.92 -5.11
C SER A 20 8.51 -23.42 -5.62
N TYR A 21 7.95 -24.43 -4.96
CA TYR A 21 6.65 -24.99 -5.31
C TYR A 21 5.52 -23.97 -5.09
N ILE A 22 5.49 -23.28 -3.95
CA ILE A 22 4.56 -22.17 -3.68
C ILE A 22 4.69 -21.09 -4.76
N ILE A 23 5.92 -20.70 -5.12
CA ILE A 23 6.17 -19.71 -6.17
C ILE A 23 5.56 -20.13 -7.50
N ASP A 24 5.60 -21.42 -7.84
CA ASP A 24 5.10 -21.93 -9.12
C ASP A 24 3.58 -22.13 -9.15
N THR A 25 2.89 -22.02 -8.00
CA THR A 25 1.43 -22.13 -7.97
C THR A 25 0.75 -21.02 -8.79
N PRO A 26 -0.35 -21.32 -9.49
CA PRO A 26 -1.17 -20.33 -10.20
C PRO A 26 -1.58 -19.13 -9.36
N ILE A 27 -1.96 -19.35 -8.08
CA ILE A 27 -2.36 -18.28 -7.16
C ILE A 27 -1.20 -17.31 -6.92
N PHE A 28 0.02 -17.81 -6.71
CA PHE A 28 1.19 -16.96 -6.53
C PHE A 28 1.65 -16.31 -7.86
N GLN A 29 1.66 -17.06 -8.96
CA GLN A 29 2.01 -16.55 -10.29
C GLN A 29 1.07 -15.45 -10.79
N ARG A 30 -0.15 -15.37 -10.26
CA ARG A 30 -1.08 -14.24 -10.48
C ARG A 30 -0.46 -12.90 -10.16
N LEU A 31 0.40 -12.81 -9.15
CA LEU A 31 1.05 -11.55 -8.75
C LEU A 31 1.89 -10.91 -9.87
N ARG A 32 2.31 -11.67 -10.90
CA ARG A 32 2.98 -11.13 -12.10
C ARG A 32 2.08 -10.24 -12.96
N ARG A 33 0.77 -10.39 -12.82
CA ARG A 33 -0.26 -9.63 -13.56
C ARG A 33 -0.89 -8.55 -12.68
N ILE A 34 -0.28 -8.23 -11.54
CA ILE A 34 -0.71 -7.16 -10.64
C ILE A 34 0.44 -6.18 -10.49
N LYS A 35 0.29 -5.00 -11.09
CA LYS A 35 1.27 -3.90 -11.01
C LYS A 35 1.40 -3.44 -9.56
N GLN A 36 2.65 -3.27 -9.10
CA GLN A 36 2.93 -2.72 -7.76
C GLN A 36 2.28 -1.34 -7.59
N LEU A 37 2.46 -0.47 -8.60
CA LEU A 37 2.05 0.93 -8.56
C LEU A 37 0.87 1.25 -9.49
N ALA A 38 0.02 0.26 -9.78
CA ALA A 38 -1.14 0.42 -10.65
C ALA A 38 -0.80 1.15 -11.98
N LEU A 39 -1.40 2.31 -12.23
CA LEU A 39 -1.19 3.15 -13.42
C LEU A 39 -0.12 4.24 -13.23
N ALA A 40 0.74 4.15 -12.20
CA ALA A 40 1.85 5.09 -12.04
C ALA A 40 2.79 5.10 -13.26
N ASN A 41 2.80 4.01 -14.05
CA ASN A 41 3.52 3.94 -15.32
C ASN A 41 3.07 4.99 -16.36
N TYR A 42 1.92 5.62 -16.20
CA TYR A 42 1.48 6.73 -17.06
C TYR A 42 2.23 8.04 -16.78
N VAL A 43 2.96 8.10 -15.66
CA VAL A 43 3.83 9.20 -15.26
C VAL A 43 5.29 8.76 -15.24
N TYR A 44 5.56 7.54 -14.76
CA TYR A 44 6.88 6.93 -14.64
C TYR A 44 6.94 5.70 -15.56
N PRO A 45 7.25 5.83 -16.87
CA PRO A 45 7.08 4.76 -17.85
C PRO A 45 7.75 3.43 -17.49
N THR A 46 8.81 3.47 -16.69
CA THR A 46 9.58 2.31 -16.21
C THR A 46 9.02 1.68 -14.93
N ALA A 47 8.01 2.27 -14.27
CA ALA A 47 7.31 1.73 -13.10
C ALA A 47 6.39 0.57 -13.48
N THR A 48 6.98 -0.48 -14.05
CA THR A 48 6.28 -1.60 -14.66
C THR A 48 6.34 -2.89 -13.85
N HIS A 49 7.06 -2.87 -12.73
CA HIS A 49 7.21 -3.99 -11.80
C HIS A 49 5.88 -4.39 -11.15
N ASP A 50 5.89 -5.59 -10.61
CA ASP A 50 4.71 -6.31 -10.16
C ASP A 50 4.87 -6.80 -8.71
N ARG A 51 3.75 -7.16 -8.11
CA ARG A 51 3.69 -7.69 -6.73
C ARG A 51 4.52 -8.97 -6.59
N PHE A 52 4.67 -9.75 -7.66
CA PHE A 52 5.48 -10.97 -7.65
C PHE A 52 6.94 -10.65 -7.33
N THR A 53 7.56 -9.72 -8.06
CA THR A 53 8.96 -9.33 -7.83
C THR A 53 9.17 -8.71 -6.45
N HIS A 54 8.20 -7.94 -5.97
CA HIS A 54 8.20 -7.39 -4.62
C HIS A 54 8.18 -8.51 -3.56
N SER A 55 7.25 -9.46 -3.63
CA SER A 55 7.17 -10.58 -2.67
C SER A 55 8.45 -11.42 -2.60
N LEU A 56 9.15 -11.63 -3.72
CA LEU A 56 10.46 -12.29 -3.71
C LEU A 56 11.53 -11.49 -2.97
N GLY A 57 11.49 -10.16 -3.13
CA GLY A 57 12.39 -9.24 -2.46
C GLY A 57 12.15 -9.15 -0.96
N VAL A 58 10.88 -9.09 -0.53
CA VAL A 58 10.50 -9.12 0.90
C VAL A 58 10.93 -10.43 1.54
N PHE A 59 10.76 -11.56 0.86
CA PHE A 59 11.30 -12.86 1.30
C PHE A 59 12.82 -12.82 1.51
N HIS A 60 13.57 -12.22 0.58
CA HIS A 60 15.02 -12.10 0.67
C HIS A 60 15.43 -11.23 1.87
N LEU A 61 14.90 -10.02 1.98
CA LEU A 61 15.24 -9.11 3.07
C LEU A 61 14.84 -9.67 4.44
N THR A 62 13.70 -10.36 4.52
CA THR A 62 13.28 -11.10 5.74
C THR A 62 14.33 -12.11 6.17
N LYS A 63 14.83 -12.92 5.23
CA LYS A 63 15.87 -13.91 5.49
C LYS A 63 17.16 -13.23 6.00
N GLU A 64 17.58 -12.14 5.37
CA GLU A 64 18.79 -11.42 5.75
C GLU A 64 18.67 -10.77 7.14
N ILE A 65 17.53 -10.16 7.46
CA ILE A 65 17.26 -9.61 8.81
C ILE A 65 17.29 -10.73 9.86
N ALA A 66 16.60 -11.85 9.62
CA ALA A 66 16.57 -12.97 10.55
C ALA A 66 17.97 -13.55 10.78
N PHE A 67 18.78 -13.67 9.72
CA PHE A 67 20.17 -14.09 9.82
C PHE A 67 21.01 -13.13 10.67
N GLU A 68 20.90 -11.82 10.42
CA GLU A 68 21.64 -10.80 11.16
C GLU A 68 21.28 -10.77 12.66
N LEU A 69 20.01 -10.96 13.01
CA LEU A 69 19.57 -11.04 14.40
C LEU A 69 20.12 -12.30 15.10
N ASN A 70 20.04 -13.46 14.45
CA ASN A 70 20.59 -14.72 14.97
C ASN A 70 22.12 -14.69 15.11
N ARG A 71 22.82 -13.99 14.21
CA ARG A 71 24.28 -13.81 14.30
C ARG A 71 24.68 -13.04 15.56
N LYS A 72 23.84 -12.12 16.04
CA LYS A 72 24.12 -11.27 17.20
C LYS A 72 23.58 -11.80 18.51
N SER A 73 22.60 -12.70 18.43
CA SER A 73 22.07 -13.43 19.57
C SER A 73 21.80 -14.86 19.13
N GLU A 74 22.76 -15.75 19.36
CA GLU A 74 22.67 -17.15 18.95
C GLU A 74 21.42 -17.82 19.56
N GLY A 75 20.68 -18.55 18.73
CA GLY A 75 19.45 -19.22 19.15
C GLY A 75 18.24 -18.31 19.42
N LEU A 76 18.31 -17.02 19.06
CA LEU A 76 17.18 -16.09 19.24
C LEU A 76 15.93 -16.53 18.45
N LEU A 77 16.12 -16.90 17.18
CA LEU A 77 15.10 -17.36 16.27
C LEU A 77 15.45 -18.80 15.85
N ASP A 78 14.62 -19.75 16.23
CA ASP A 78 14.81 -21.15 15.84
C ASP A 78 14.48 -21.38 14.35
N GLU A 79 14.92 -22.50 13.80
CA GLU A 79 14.74 -22.82 12.37
C GLU A 79 13.27 -22.89 11.96
N PHE A 80 12.39 -23.35 12.85
CA PHE A 80 10.96 -23.46 12.57
C PHE A 80 10.31 -22.06 12.50
N SER A 81 10.64 -21.18 13.44
CA SER A 81 10.23 -19.77 13.40
C SER A 81 10.71 -19.06 12.13
N VAL A 82 12.00 -19.19 11.77
CA VAL A 82 12.56 -18.57 10.55
C VAL A 82 11.93 -19.15 9.28
N LYS A 83 11.66 -20.46 9.25
CA LYS A 83 10.97 -21.12 8.13
C LYS A 83 9.58 -20.53 7.90
N ASN A 84 8.77 -20.38 8.95
CA ASN A 84 7.41 -19.81 8.86
C ASN A 84 7.45 -18.32 8.55
N LEU A 85 8.36 -17.56 9.15
CA LEU A 85 8.54 -16.13 8.88
C LEU A 85 8.84 -15.87 7.40
N LYS A 86 9.75 -16.62 6.79
CA LYS A 86 10.04 -16.50 5.36
C LYS A 86 8.82 -16.80 4.49
N MET A 87 8.02 -17.80 4.85
CA MET A 87 6.81 -18.13 4.11
C MET A 87 5.74 -17.04 4.26
N ALA A 88 5.58 -16.46 5.46
CA ALA A 88 4.72 -15.30 5.68
C ALA A 88 5.16 -14.11 4.81
N ALA A 89 6.46 -13.78 4.80
CA ALA A 89 7.03 -12.75 3.95
C ALA A 89 6.80 -12.98 2.46
N LEU A 90 6.92 -14.24 1.99
CA LEU A 90 6.63 -14.58 0.61
C LEU A 90 5.15 -14.36 0.26
N LEU A 91 4.24 -14.73 1.18
CA LEU A 91 2.80 -14.75 0.94
C LEU A 91 2.06 -13.48 1.35
N HIS A 92 2.70 -12.50 2.00
CA HIS A 92 2.03 -11.34 2.60
C HIS A 92 1.12 -10.58 1.62
N ASP A 93 1.57 -10.49 0.37
CA ASP A 93 0.90 -9.75 -0.71
C ASP A 93 0.03 -10.63 -1.62
N ILE A 94 -0.14 -11.92 -1.30
CA ILE A 94 -0.88 -12.87 -2.17
C ILE A 94 -2.34 -12.46 -2.36
N GLY A 95 -2.89 -11.69 -1.41
CA GLY A 95 -4.25 -11.17 -1.41
C GLY A 95 -4.45 -9.86 -2.17
N HIS A 96 -3.45 -9.29 -2.84
CA HIS A 96 -3.69 -8.05 -3.58
C HIS A 96 -4.73 -8.20 -4.70
N PHE A 97 -5.58 -7.17 -4.80
CA PHE A 97 -6.55 -7.00 -5.88
C PHE A 97 -5.86 -6.51 -7.17
N PRO A 98 -6.53 -6.62 -8.33
CA PRO A 98 -6.07 -5.96 -9.55
C PRO A 98 -5.80 -4.49 -9.29
N PHE A 99 -4.65 -4.02 -9.78
CA PHE A 99 -4.11 -2.70 -9.57
C PHE A 99 -3.80 -2.38 -8.10
N SER A 100 -3.41 -3.39 -7.32
CA SER A 100 -2.98 -3.26 -5.93
C SER A 100 -4.05 -2.58 -5.07
N HIS A 101 -3.75 -1.44 -4.45
CA HIS A 101 -4.68 -0.71 -3.59
C HIS A 101 -5.76 0.06 -4.36
N ALA A 102 -5.69 0.17 -5.69
CA ALA A 102 -6.60 1.02 -6.45
C ALA A 102 -8.07 0.55 -6.39
N LEU A 103 -8.28 -0.77 -6.33
CA LEU A 103 -9.60 -1.40 -6.24
C LEU A 103 -9.89 -1.97 -4.85
N GLU A 104 -9.04 -1.70 -3.87
CA GLU A 104 -9.23 -2.16 -2.49
C GLU A 104 -10.27 -1.30 -1.76
N PHE A 105 -11.30 -1.93 -1.19
CA PHE A 105 -12.42 -1.24 -0.56
C PHE A 105 -12.31 -1.25 0.97
N TYR A 106 -11.47 -0.39 1.55
CA TYR A 106 -11.35 -0.25 3.01
C TYR A 106 -11.95 1.07 3.53
N GLY A 107 -13.21 0.99 3.98
CA GLY A 107 -13.82 1.79 5.04
C GLY A 107 -13.95 3.32 4.89
N LYS A 108 -13.40 3.97 3.86
CA LYS A 108 -13.44 5.43 3.68
C LYS A 108 -13.31 5.86 2.21
N GLN A 109 -14.23 5.44 1.36
CA GLN A 109 -14.46 6.16 0.10
C GLN A 109 -15.86 6.73 0.16
N ASP A 110 -15.94 8.03 0.49
CA ASP A 110 -17.19 8.77 0.68
C ASP A 110 -18.05 8.86 -0.61
N ASP A 111 -17.54 8.38 -1.75
CA ASP A 111 -18.11 8.60 -3.08
C ASP A 111 -18.81 7.38 -3.69
N PHE A 112 -18.70 6.16 -3.14
CA PHE A 112 -19.29 4.96 -3.77
C PHE A 112 -20.09 4.08 -2.79
N PRO A 113 -21.36 3.77 -3.10
CA PRO A 113 -22.13 2.80 -2.32
C PRO A 113 -21.55 1.39 -2.49
N LEU A 114 -21.52 0.64 -1.39
CA LEU A 114 -21.08 -0.76 -1.31
C LEU A 114 -22.10 -1.78 -1.82
N GLU A 115 -23.29 -1.33 -2.18
CA GLU A 115 -24.39 -2.19 -2.58
C GLU A 115 -24.04 -2.94 -3.88
N GLY A 116 -24.08 -4.27 -3.84
CA GLY A 116 -23.76 -5.13 -4.98
C GLY A 116 -22.30 -5.58 -5.09
N PHE A 117 -21.40 -5.15 -4.20
CA PHE A 117 -20.01 -5.61 -4.22
C PHE A 117 -19.86 -7.03 -3.64
N PRO A 118 -19.05 -7.90 -4.26
CA PRO A 118 -18.67 -9.18 -3.66
C PRO A 118 -18.04 -9.01 -2.27
N SER A 119 -18.48 -9.82 -1.29
CA SER A 119 -18.09 -9.68 0.12
C SER A 119 -16.59 -9.78 0.39
N PHE A 120 -15.84 -10.47 -0.48
CA PHE A 120 -14.39 -10.59 -0.33
C PHE A 120 -13.62 -9.34 -0.80
N LEU A 121 -14.23 -8.47 -1.61
CA LEU A 121 -13.61 -7.20 -2.03
C LEU A 121 -13.65 -6.12 -0.95
N THR A 122 -14.44 -6.33 0.11
CA THR A 122 -14.50 -5.42 1.26
C THR A 122 -13.42 -5.71 2.30
N LEU A 123 -12.64 -6.78 2.11
CA LEU A 123 -11.53 -7.13 2.98
C LEU A 123 -10.27 -6.35 2.57
N PRO A 124 -9.44 -5.90 3.52
CA PRO A 124 -8.05 -5.56 3.23
C PRO A 124 -7.34 -6.70 2.51
N HIS A 125 -6.36 -6.37 1.68
CA HIS A 125 -5.58 -7.36 0.95
C HIS A 125 -4.86 -8.36 1.88
N GLU A 126 -4.46 -7.97 3.08
CA GLU A 126 -3.85 -8.86 4.07
C GLU A 126 -4.85 -9.92 4.56
N GLU A 127 -6.07 -9.49 4.92
CA GLU A 127 -7.15 -10.38 5.34
C GLU A 127 -7.60 -11.30 4.20
N PHE A 128 -7.68 -10.77 2.98
CA PHE A 128 -7.96 -11.59 1.80
C PHE A 128 -6.83 -12.58 1.52
N GLY A 129 -5.56 -12.18 1.70
CA GLY A 129 -4.41 -13.07 1.59
C GLY A 129 -4.50 -14.25 2.56
N ILE A 130 -4.83 -13.97 3.83
CA ILE A 130 -5.08 -14.99 4.85
C ILE A 130 -6.24 -15.92 4.43
N TYR A 131 -7.32 -15.35 3.88
CA TYR A 131 -8.43 -16.14 3.36
C TYR A 131 -7.96 -17.11 2.26
N LEU A 132 -7.16 -16.65 1.29
CA LEU A 132 -6.62 -17.48 0.22
C LEU A 132 -5.74 -18.60 0.76
N ILE A 133 -4.88 -18.29 1.73
CA ILE A 133 -4.00 -19.28 2.35
C ILE A 133 -4.82 -20.37 3.05
N LYS A 134 -5.88 -19.99 3.78
CA LYS A 134 -6.70 -20.93 4.57
C LYS A 134 -7.71 -21.75 3.75
N ASN A 135 -8.15 -21.23 2.60
CA ASN A 135 -9.25 -21.80 1.81
C ASN A 135 -8.83 -22.27 0.41
N SER A 136 -7.53 -22.34 0.12
CA SER A 136 -7.01 -22.93 -1.11
C SER A 136 -6.11 -24.12 -0.83
N TYR A 137 -5.74 -24.85 -1.88
CA TYR A 137 -4.74 -25.93 -1.82
C TYR A 137 -3.38 -25.48 -1.25
N ILE A 138 -3.09 -24.17 -1.14
CA ILE A 138 -1.91 -23.65 -0.43
C ILE A 138 -1.88 -24.16 1.01
N LYS A 139 -3.04 -24.24 1.69
CA LYS A 139 -3.13 -24.79 3.05
C LYS A 139 -2.55 -26.18 3.14
N ASP A 140 -2.92 -27.05 2.20
CA ASP A 140 -2.51 -28.45 2.19
C ASP A 140 -1.00 -28.55 1.92
N ILE A 141 -0.49 -27.76 0.97
CA ILE A 141 0.96 -27.66 0.69
C ILE A 141 1.75 -27.29 1.96
N LEU A 142 1.28 -26.27 2.68
CA LEU A 142 1.94 -25.79 3.89
C LEU A 142 1.88 -26.84 5.01
N ALA A 143 0.72 -27.46 5.23
CA ALA A 143 0.52 -28.48 6.24
C ALA A 143 1.39 -29.72 5.98
N ASP A 144 1.40 -30.24 4.74
CA ASP A 144 2.17 -31.41 4.33
C ASP A 144 3.69 -31.24 4.53
N HIS A 145 4.15 -29.99 4.49
CA HIS A 145 5.56 -29.64 4.67
C HIS A 145 5.88 -29.08 6.05
N SER A 146 5.01 -29.29 7.05
CA SER A 146 5.22 -28.88 8.44
C SER A 146 5.47 -27.37 8.60
N TYR A 147 4.70 -26.55 7.89
CA TYR A 147 4.55 -25.13 8.20
C TYR A 147 3.40 -24.93 9.19
N ASP A 148 3.50 -23.91 10.02
CA ASP A 148 2.45 -23.49 10.94
C ASP A 148 1.58 -22.42 10.26
N LEU A 149 0.40 -22.83 9.82
CA LEU A 149 -0.55 -21.92 9.19
C LEU A 149 -0.98 -20.77 10.11
N ASN A 150 -1.13 -21.02 11.41
CA ASN A 150 -1.59 -19.98 12.34
C ASN A 150 -0.51 -18.93 12.52
N LEU A 151 0.74 -19.37 12.73
CA LEU A 151 1.88 -18.46 12.81
C LEU A 151 2.02 -17.63 11.51
N ILE A 152 1.97 -18.28 10.34
CA ILE A 152 2.04 -17.56 9.04
C ILE A 152 0.95 -16.51 8.92
N CYS A 153 -0.31 -16.88 9.22
CA CYS A 153 -1.43 -15.95 9.11
C CYS A 153 -1.33 -14.80 10.12
N ASN A 154 -0.96 -15.07 11.37
CA ASN A 154 -0.80 -14.05 12.41
C ASN A 154 0.32 -13.07 12.07
N LEU A 155 1.40 -13.56 11.45
CA LEU A 155 2.49 -12.75 10.95
C LEU A 155 2.03 -11.86 9.78
N ILE A 156 1.27 -12.37 8.81
CA ILE A 156 0.74 -11.55 7.70
C ILE A 156 -0.22 -10.48 8.22
N GLU A 157 -1.05 -10.81 9.21
CA GLU A 157 -2.01 -9.85 9.79
C GLU A 157 -1.33 -8.76 10.65
N GLY A 158 -0.07 -8.97 11.04
CA GLY A 158 0.64 -8.08 11.95
C GLY A 158 0.18 -8.17 13.41
N LYS A 159 -0.65 -9.16 13.76
CA LYS A 159 -1.28 -9.30 15.09
C LYS A 159 -0.59 -10.30 16.02
N ASP A 160 0.57 -10.84 15.64
CA ASP A 160 1.32 -11.76 16.50
C ASP A 160 2.04 -11.01 17.63
N ILE A 161 1.40 -11.02 18.81
CA ILE A 161 1.93 -10.45 20.06
C ILE A 161 2.85 -11.41 20.82
N GLU A 162 2.84 -12.70 20.48
CA GLU A 162 3.67 -13.70 21.15
C GLU A 162 5.07 -13.76 20.51
N ASN A 163 5.14 -13.57 19.20
CA ASN A 163 6.36 -13.60 18.39
C ASN A 163 6.77 -12.21 17.89
N LEU A 164 6.80 -11.22 18.80
CA LEU A 164 7.06 -9.82 18.48
C LEU A 164 8.31 -9.57 17.60
N ILE A 165 9.41 -10.32 17.81
CA ILE A 165 10.59 -10.17 16.95
C ILE A 165 10.28 -10.59 15.52
N LEU A 166 9.62 -11.73 15.31
CA LEU A 166 9.23 -12.20 13.97
C LEU A 166 8.29 -11.20 13.30
N ASN A 167 7.27 -10.75 14.04
CA ASN A 167 6.30 -9.79 13.54
C ASN A 167 7.00 -8.50 13.09
N ARG A 168 7.97 -7.98 13.87
CA ARG A 168 8.71 -6.75 13.54
C ARG A 168 9.65 -6.86 12.34
N ILE A 169 9.98 -8.06 11.86
CA ILE A 169 10.83 -8.22 10.66
C ILE A 169 10.03 -7.89 9.39
N ILE A 170 8.72 -8.08 9.42
CA ILE A 170 7.83 -7.87 8.27
C ILE A 170 6.76 -6.79 8.50
N ASN A 171 6.44 -6.44 9.76
CA ASN A 171 5.47 -5.41 10.15
C ASN A 171 6.05 -4.48 11.23
N TRP A 172 6.90 -3.54 10.83
CA TRP A 172 7.55 -2.55 11.68
C TRP A 172 7.98 -1.34 10.87
N GLU A 173 8.23 -0.18 11.48
CA GLU A 173 8.52 1.02 10.68
C GLU A 173 9.68 0.89 9.70
N LEU A 174 10.65 0.06 10.06
CA LEU A 174 11.79 -0.32 9.22
C LEU A 174 11.82 -1.84 9.03
N ASP A 175 10.75 -2.38 8.45
CA ASP A 175 10.59 -3.79 8.09
C ASP A 175 11.09 -4.11 6.67
N SER A 176 11.08 -5.40 6.34
CA SER A 176 11.48 -5.93 5.03
C SER A 176 10.53 -5.54 3.88
N ASP A 177 9.22 -5.42 4.12
CA ASP A 177 8.25 -4.96 3.13
C ASP A 177 8.59 -3.53 2.69
N ARG A 178 8.68 -2.62 3.65
CA ARG A 178 8.97 -1.20 3.41
C ARG A 178 10.33 -1.01 2.79
N LEU A 179 11.33 -1.74 3.25
CA LEU A 179 12.65 -1.67 2.68
C LEU A 179 12.66 -2.15 1.22
N ASP A 180 11.95 -3.24 0.86
CA ASP A 180 11.84 -3.66 -0.53
C ASP A 180 11.16 -2.61 -1.39
N TYR A 181 9.93 -2.20 -1.06
CA TYR A 181 9.19 -1.32 -1.97
C TYR A 181 9.88 0.04 -2.10
N ILE A 182 10.55 0.56 -1.06
CA ILE A 182 11.27 1.83 -1.16
C ILE A 182 12.43 1.72 -2.15
N LEU A 183 13.23 0.66 -2.06
CA LEU A 183 14.34 0.41 -2.98
C LEU A 183 13.81 0.16 -4.41
N ARG A 184 12.82 -0.72 -4.53
CA ARG A 184 12.24 -1.18 -5.80
C ARG A 184 11.49 -0.08 -6.53
N ASP A 185 10.60 0.62 -5.84
CA ASP A 185 9.85 1.72 -6.44
C ASP A 185 10.78 2.85 -6.84
N SER A 186 11.80 3.17 -6.04
CA SER A 186 12.81 4.17 -6.40
C SER A 186 13.59 3.77 -7.66
N PHE A 187 14.01 2.50 -7.73
CA PHE A 187 14.69 1.95 -8.90
C PHE A 187 13.84 2.02 -10.17
N PHE A 188 12.60 1.51 -10.13
CA PHE A 188 11.73 1.46 -11.30
C PHE A 188 11.09 2.79 -11.66
N THR A 189 10.92 3.73 -10.73
CA THR A 189 10.42 5.09 -11.05
C THR A 189 11.53 6.04 -11.47
N GLY A 190 12.79 5.72 -11.19
CA GLY A 190 13.93 6.62 -11.39
C GLY A 190 13.98 7.77 -10.37
N VAL A 191 13.16 7.71 -9.32
CA VAL A 191 13.19 8.68 -8.23
C VAL A 191 14.39 8.37 -7.34
N GLY A 192 15.46 9.15 -7.50
CA GLY A 192 16.78 8.89 -6.91
C GLY A 192 16.89 9.04 -5.38
N PHE A 193 15.81 8.89 -4.62
CA PHE A 193 15.87 8.92 -3.16
C PHE A 193 16.17 7.54 -2.56
N GLY A 194 15.77 6.43 -3.19
CA GLY A 194 16.00 5.07 -2.66
C GLY A 194 17.42 4.51 -2.79
N ASN A 195 18.47 5.33 -2.85
CA ASN A 195 19.86 4.84 -2.79
C ASN A 195 20.28 4.59 -1.33
N ILE A 196 19.57 3.69 -0.66
CA ILE A 196 19.84 3.32 0.74
C ILE A 196 20.89 2.22 0.74
N ASN A 197 21.93 2.35 1.55
CA ASN A 197 22.86 1.26 1.79
C ASN A 197 22.19 0.22 2.70
N TYR A 198 21.31 -0.58 2.10
CA TYR A 198 20.50 -1.53 2.86
C TYR A 198 21.38 -2.58 3.56
N HIS A 199 22.50 -3.00 2.98
CA HIS A 199 23.44 -3.91 3.64
C HIS A 199 23.95 -3.34 4.97
N TYR A 200 24.36 -2.07 4.99
CA TYR A 200 24.81 -1.43 6.22
C TYR A 200 23.66 -1.26 7.21
N LEU A 201 22.49 -0.84 6.74
CA LEU A 201 21.28 -0.72 7.56
C LEU A 201 20.91 -2.06 8.21
N LEU A 202 20.84 -3.15 7.44
CA LEU A 202 20.57 -4.51 7.94
C LEU A 202 21.62 -4.96 8.97
N SER A 203 22.90 -4.67 8.71
CA SER A 203 23.98 -4.97 9.64
C SER A 203 23.87 -4.20 10.97
N SER A 204 22.99 -3.21 11.09
CA SER A 204 22.75 -2.45 12.32
C SER A 204 21.66 -3.05 13.22
N PHE A 205 20.81 -3.96 12.72
CA PHE A 205 19.71 -4.58 13.46
C PHE A 205 20.21 -5.43 14.64
N LYS A 206 19.70 -5.19 15.84
CA LYS A 206 20.06 -5.92 17.06
C LYS A 206 18.80 -6.32 17.82
N PRO A 207 18.75 -7.54 18.36
CA PRO A 207 17.75 -7.86 19.35
C PRO A 207 18.00 -7.07 20.63
N TYR A 208 16.93 -6.66 21.29
CA TYR A 208 16.97 -6.01 22.59
C TYR A 208 15.91 -6.62 23.51
N GLN A 209 16.04 -6.34 24.81
CA GLN A 209 15.13 -6.79 25.86
C GLN A 209 13.65 -6.58 25.48
N ASN A 210 12.78 -7.43 26.02
CA ASN A 210 11.33 -7.44 25.75
C ASN A 210 10.98 -7.67 24.27
N LYS A 211 11.72 -8.56 23.60
CA LYS A 211 11.45 -8.98 22.21
C LYS A 211 11.44 -7.79 21.23
N ARG A 212 12.31 -6.80 21.45
CA ARG A 212 12.45 -5.62 20.58
C ARG A 212 13.58 -5.79 19.57
N ILE A 213 13.48 -5.05 18.47
CA ILE A 213 14.57 -4.81 17.53
C ILE A 213 14.99 -3.35 17.69
N VAL A 214 16.30 -3.12 17.81
CA VAL A 214 16.93 -1.79 17.84
C VAL A 214 18.02 -1.71 16.77
N LEU A 215 18.32 -0.51 16.30
CA LEU A 215 19.38 -0.26 15.33
C LEU A 215 20.58 0.37 16.01
N ASP A 216 21.80 0.04 15.56
CA ASP A 216 23.01 0.74 16.04
C ASP A 216 22.93 2.24 15.71
N SER A 217 23.16 3.12 16.68
CA SER A 217 23.08 4.58 16.47
C SER A 217 24.03 5.08 15.38
N LYS A 218 25.09 4.33 15.04
CA LYS A 218 25.96 4.67 13.90
C LYS A 218 25.25 4.67 12.54
N ALA A 219 24.13 3.94 12.41
CA ALA A 219 23.32 3.89 11.19
C ALA A 219 22.27 5.01 11.11
N ILE A 220 22.33 6.03 11.98
CA ILE A 220 21.34 7.12 12.02
C ILE A 220 21.13 7.78 10.65
N ARG A 221 22.20 7.97 9.87
CA ARG A 221 22.12 8.58 8.53
C ARG A 221 21.40 7.70 7.52
N ASP A 222 21.59 6.38 7.58
CA ASP A 222 20.90 5.43 6.72
C ASP A 222 19.42 5.31 7.09
N ILE A 223 19.10 5.39 8.39
CA ILE A 223 17.71 5.47 8.86
C ILE A 223 17.05 6.77 8.40
N GLU A 224 17.74 7.91 8.51
CA GLU A 224 17.26 9.19 7.95
C GLU A 224 17.01 9.09 6.45
N GLN A 225 17.96 8.51 5.70
CA GLN A 225 17.82 8.30 4.27
C GLN A 225 16.62 7.41 3.96
N PHE A 226 16.39 6.32 4.70
CA PHE A 226 15.22 5.46 4.55
C PHE A 226 13.91 6.26 4.70
N ILE A 227 13.77 7.03 5.77
CA ILE A 227 12.56 7.83 6.05
C ILE A 227 12.36 8.93 5.00
N ILE A 228 13.43 9.62 4.60
CA ILE A 228 13.41 10.65 3.55
C ILE A 228 13.00 10.04 2.21
N SER A 229 13.50 8.84 1.89
CA SER A 229 13.15 8.11 0.67
C SER A 229 11.68 7.77 0.63
N ARG A 230 11.17 7.24 1.74
CA ARG A 230 9.76 6.91 1.91
C ARG A 230 8.86 8.14 1.75
N PHE A 231 9.18 9.23 2.47
CA PHE A 231 8.49 10.50 2.33
C PHE A 231 8.47 10.98 0.88
N SER A 232 9.63 10.93 0.21
CA SER A 232 9.79 11.38 -1.16
C SER A 232 8.99 10.54 -2.15
N LEU A 233 8.90 9.23 -1.96
CA LEU A 233 8.05 8.35 -2.76
C LEU A 233 6.56 8.66 -2.56
N HIS A 234 6.11 8.83 -1.31
CA HIS A 234 4.75 9.25 -1.03
C HIS A 234 4.40 10.59 -1.68
N ASP A 235 5.25 11.61 -1.51
CA ASP A 235 5.02 12.92 -2.08
C ASP A 235 5.10 12.90 -3.60
N ARG A 236 6.18 12.36 -4.17
CA ARG A 236 6.46 12.52 -5.60
C ARG A 236 5.81 11.48 -6.47
N VAL A 237 5.63 10.24 -6.00
CA VAL A 237 5.14 9.11 -6.81
C VAL A 237 3.69 8.79 -6.47
N TYR A 238 3.42 8.34 -5.23
CA TYR A 238 2.12 7.78 -4.86
C TYR A 238 1.02 8.85 -4.85
N THR A 239 1.33 10.06 -4.38
CA THR A 239 0.40 11.21 -4.36
C THR A 239 0.61 12.17 -5.54
N HIS A 240 1.35 11.76 -6.57
CA HIS A 240 1.53 12.60 -7.75
C HIS A 240 0.20 12.92 -8.41
N LYS A 241 -0.12 14.21 -8.60
CA LYS A 241 -1.41 14.66 -9.13
C LYS A 241 -1.89 13.94 -10.39
N THR A 242 -0.98 13.55 -11.28
CA THR A 242 -1.34 12.86 -12.53
C THR A 242 -1.48 11.36 -12.32
N SER A 243 -0.66 10.74 -11.46
CA SER A 243 -0.80 9.32 -11.11
C SER A 243 -2.12 9.12 -10.34
N SER A 244 -2.37 9.95 -9.32
CA SER A 244 -3.61 9.94 -8.55
C SER A 244 -4.85 10.20 -9.40
N TYR A 245 -4.75 10.99 -10.48
CA TYR A 245 -5.83 11.14 -11.44
C TYR A 245 -6.14 9.82 -12.15
N PHE A 246 -5.14 9.16 -12.75
CA PHE A 246 -5.37 7.90 -13.46
C PHE A 246 -5.81 6.78 -12.53
N THR A 247 -5.23 6.69 -11.32
CA THR A 247 -5.69 5.75 -10.28
C THR A 247 -7.15 6.02 -9.89
N TYR A 248 -7.56 7.28 -9.75
CA TYR A 248 -8.95 7.60 -9.43
C TYR A 248 -9.89 7.26 -10.59
N MET A 249 -9.54 7.57 -11.85
CA MET A 249 -10.34 7.16 -13.02
C MET A 249 -10.46 5.63 -13.12
N LEU A 250 -9.36 4.92 -12.86
CA LEU A 250 -9.34 3.46 -12.79
C LEU A 250 -10.28 2.93 -11.71
N MET A 251 -10.24 3.52 -10.53
CA MET A 251 -11.11 3.17 -9.41
C MET A 251 -12.58 3.34 -9.78
N VAL A 252 -12.96 4.49 -10.38
CA VAL A 252 -14.34 4.73 -10.86
C VAL A 252 -14.76 3.66 -11.86
N ALA A 253 -13.98 3.41 -12.90
CA ALA A 253 -14.32 2.40 -13.92
C ALA A 253 -14.34 0.98 -13.35
N GLY A 254 -13.41 0.67 -12.43
CA GLY A 254 -13.31 -0.64 -11.81
C GLY A 254 -14.51 -0.92 -10.89
N HIS A 255 -14.93 0.07 -10.13
CA HIS A 255 -16.11 -0.02 -9.27
C HIS A 255 -17.39 -0.17 -10.09
N ASP A 256 -17.53 0.58 -11.19
CA ASP A 256 -18.64 0.42 -12.13
C ASP A 256 -18.66 -0.98 -12.79
N LEU A 257 -17.48 -1.54 -13.12
CA LEU A 257 -17.39 -2.88 -13.64
C LEU A 257 -17.77 -3.94 -12.59
N ILE A 258 -17.30 -3.78 -11.34
CA ILE A 258 -17.52 -4.72 -10.24
C ILE A 258 -18.97 -4.68 -9.74
N SER A 259 -19.64 -3.53 -9.81
CA SER A 259 -21.06 -3.42 -9.42
C SER A 259 -22.01 -4.14 -10.38
N LYS A 260 -21.54 -4.51 -11.57
CA LYS A 260 -22.29 -5.34 -12.53
C LYS A 260 -22.24 -6.80 -12.06
N SER A 261 -23.40 -7.46 -12.05
CA SER A 261 -23.61 -8.80 -11.49
C SER A 261 -22.78 -9.94 -12.10
N GLU A 262 -22.02 -9.68 -13.16
CA GLU A 262 -21.24 -10.67 -13.90
C GLU A 262 -19.72 -10.58 -13.67
N PHE A 263 -19.24 -9.67 -12.81
CA PHE A 263 -17.80 -9.48 -12.59
C PHE A 263 -17.39 -9.30 -11.11
N PRO A 264 -16.33 -9.97 -10.63
CA PRO A 264 -15.63 -11.10 -11.28
C PRO A 264 -16.57 -12.31 -11.43
N SER A 265 -16.13 -13.38 -12.09
CA SER A 265 -16.98 -14.54 -12.36
C SER A 265 -17.37 -15.37 -11.11
N PHE A 266 -16.99 -14.91 -9.92
CA PHE A 266 -17.26 -15.53 -8.63
C PHE A 266 -17.71 -14.42 -7.67
N GLN A 267 -18.92 -14.53 -7.12
CA GLN A 267 -19.59 -13.44 -6.42
C GLN A 267 -19.71 -13.69 -4.90
N ASN A 268 -19.56 -14.94 -4.47
CA ASN A 268 -19.70 -15.32 -3.07
C ASN A 268 -18.59 -16.27 -2.61
N HIS A 269 -18.45 -16.43 -1.29
CA HIS A 269 -17.44 -17.28 -0.68
C HIS A 269 -17.52 -18.74 -1.12
N LYS A 270 -18.72 -19.25 -1.43
CA LYS A 270 -18.89 -20.64 -1.86
C LYS A 270 -18.24 -20.87 -3.23
N GLU A 271 -18.59 -20.04 -4.22
CA GLU A 271 -17.98 -20.07 -5.56
C GLU A 271 -16.47 -19.86 -5.49
N LEU A 272 -16.02 -18.91 -4.65
CA LEU A 272 -14.59 -18.66 -4.46
C LEU A 272 -13.87 -19.88 -3.87
N ASN A 273 -14.47 -20.57 -2.89
CA ASN A 273 -13.87 -21.77 -2.32
C ASN A 273 -13.83 -22.94 -3.31
N GLU A 274 -14.86 -23.08 -4.14
CA GLU A 274 -14.89 -24.07 -5.21
C GLU A 274 -13.72 -23.84 -6.19
N ILE A 275 -13.49 -22.60 -6.65
CA ILE A 275 -12.37 -22.31 -7.56
C ILE A 275 -11.00 -22.40 -6.88
N LEU A 276 -10.90 -22.18 -5.57
CA LEU A 276 -9.61 -22.27 -4.86
C LEU A 276 -9.23 -23.69 -4.42
N SER A 277 -10.16 -24.64 -4.54
CA SER A 277 -10.00 -25.99 -3.99
C SER A 277 -8.86 -26.80 -4.61
N THR A 278 -8.59 -26.62 -5.91
CA THR A 278 -7.50 -27.31 -6.61
C THR A 278 -6.67 -26.34 -7.45
N GLU A 279 -5.46 -26.76 -7.79
CA GLU A 279 -4.59 -25.98 -8.67
C GLU A 279 -5.25 -25.70 -10.03
N GLN A 280 -5.91 -26.72 -10.61
CA GLN A 280 -6.58 -26.62 -11.91
C GLN A 280 -7.78 -25.67 -11.87
N ASP A 281 -8.59 -25.74 -10.82
CA ASP A 281 -9.77 -24.88 -10.67
C ASP A 281 -9.39 -23.42 -10.39
N SER A 282 -8.23 -23.20 -9.74
CA SER A 282 -7.75 -21.87 -9.37
C SER A 282 -7.38 -20.99 -10.56
N MET A 283 -7.31 -21.56 -11.77
CA MET A 283 -7.10 -20.80 -13.00
C MET A 283 -8.16 -19.73 -13.24
N LYS A 284 -9.41 -19.93 -12.79
CA LYS A 284 -10.45 -18.88 -12.84
C LYS A 284 -10.13 -17.71 -11.92
N PHE A 285 -9.56 -17.99 -10.75
CA PHE A 285 -9.12 -16.95 -9.81
C PHE A 285 -7.93 -16.16 -10.36
N VAL A 286 -7.09 -16.78 -11.18
CA VAL A 286 -5.95 -16.12 -11.84
C VAL A 286 -6.38 -15.01 -12.81
N GLU A 287 -7.59 -15.11 -13.37
CA GLU A 287 -8.15 -14.04 -14.20
C GLU A 287 -8.34 -12.74 -13.41
N PHE A 288 -8.52 -12.82 -12.09
CA PHE A 288 -8.64 -11.65 -11.23
C PHE A 288 -7.30 -10.91 -11.09
N SER A 289 -6.95 -10.17 -12.14
CA SER A 289 -5.69 -9.46 -12.36
C SER A 289 -5.89 -8.21 -13.24
N ASP A 290 -4.89 -7.35 -13.34
CA ASP A 290 -4.94 -6.08 -14.10
C ASP A 290 -5.35 -6.32 -15.56
N PHE A 291 -4.82 -7.40 -16.15
CA PHE A 291 -5.08 -7.76 -17.54
C PHE A 291 -6.58 -7.99 -17.82
N CYS A 292 -7.28 -8.70 -16.94
CA CYS A 292 -8.69 -8.99 -17.14
C CYS A 292 -9.56 -7.74 -16.99
N ILE A 293 -9.27 -6.90 -15.99
CA ILE A 293 -9.94 -5.61 -15.82
C ILE A 293 -9.77 -4.75 -17.07
N LEU A 294 -8.55 -4.63 -17.60
CA LEU A 294 -8.29 -3.87 -18.83
C LEU A 294 -9.01 -4.46 -20.05
N SER A 295 -9.07 -5.79 -20.15
CA SER A 295 -9.80 -6.47 -21.23
C SER A 295 -11.29 -6.13 -21.17
N LYS A 296 -11.90 -6.17 -19.98
CA LYS A 296 -13.30 -5.79 -19.75
C LYS A 296 -13.55 -4.31 -20.03
N PHE A 297 -12.69 -3.42 -19.57
CA PHE A 297 -12.75 -2.00 -19.94
C PHE A 297 -12.69 -1.77 -21.44
N PHE A 298 -11.85 -2.52 -22.16
CA PHE A 298 -11.76 -2.40 -23.61
C PHE A 298 -13.00 -2.94 -24.32
N GLN A 299 -13.63 -4.00 -23.80
CA GLN A 299 -14.93 -4.47 -24.27
C GLN A 299 -16.00 -3.38 -24.09
N GLU A 300 -16.14 -2.86 -22.88
CA GLU A 300 -17.12 -1.84 -22.56
C GLU A 300 -16.92 -0.55 -23.37
N TYR A 301 -15.66 -0.11 -23.54
CA TYR A 301 -15.34 1.02 -24.39
C TYR A 301 -15.82 0.83 -25.84
N ARG A 302 -15.71 -0.39 -26.39
CA ARG A 302 -16.18 -0.69 -27.76
C ARG A 302 -17.70 -0.61 -27.86
N GLU A 303 -18.42 -1.09 -26.85
CA GLU A 303 -19.88 -1.03 -26.79
C GLU A 303 -20.35 0.43 -26.72
N LEU A 304 -19.78 1.24 -25.82
CA LEU A 304 -20.06 2.67 -25.69
C LEU A 304 -19.64 3.50 -26.92
N ARG A 305 -18.66 3.04 -27.71
CA ARG A 305 -18.28 3.74 -28.94
C ARG A 305 -19.36 3.64 -30.02
N ASN A 306 -20.13 2.56 -30.03
CA ASN A 306 -21.05 2.21 -31.12
C ASN A 306 -22.52 2.56 -30.82
N SER A 307 -22.82 3.13 -29.65
CA SER A 307 -24.18 3.45 -29.21
C SER A 307 -24.48 4.95 -29.20
N MET A 308 -25.77 5.29 -29.23
CA MET A 308 -26.26 6.61 -28.81
C MET A 308 -26.08 6.72 -27.30
N LEU A 309 -25.30 7.68 -26.82
CA LEU A 309 -24.91 7.78 -25.41
C LEU A 309 -25.76 8.83 -24.67
N ASP A 310 -26.33 8.41 -23.55
CA ASP A 310 -26.81 9.32 -22.51
C ASP A 310 -25.64 10.02 -21.77
N SER A 311 -25.95 10.80 -20.74
CA SER A 311 -24.96 11.54 -19.96
C SER A 311 -24.02 10.63 -19.16
N GLU A 312 -24.51 9.53 -18.59
CA GLU A 312 -23.71 8.62 -17.76
C GLU A 312 -22.77 7.80 -18.63
N ALA A 313 -23.27 7.29 -19.75
CA ALA A 313 -22.51 6.55 -20.74
C ALA A 313 -21.41 7.41 -21.40
N LYS A 314 -21.67 8.72 -21.62
CA LYS A 314 -20.64 9.69 -22.05
C LYS A 314 -19.56 9.89 -21.00
N TYR A 315 -19.97 9.99 -19.73
CA TYR A 315 -19.05 10.14 -18.60
C TYR A 315 -18.13 8.91 -18.48
N LEU A 316 -18.71 7.71 -18.39
CA LEU A 316 -17.97 6.45 -18.29
C LEU A 316 -17.01 6.27 -19.47
N LYS A 317 -17.44 6.61 -20.69
CA LYS A 317 -16.56 6.62 -21.87
C LYS A 317 -15.33 7.53 -21.67
N LYS A 318 -15.48 8.75 -21.11
CA LYS A 318 -14.34 9.64 -20.81
C LYS A 318 -13.39 9.02 -19.78
N ILE A 319 -13.92 8.35 -18.76
CA ILE A 319 -13.15 7.64 -17.74
C ILE A 319 -12.34 6.50 -18.38
N LEU A 320 -13.00 5.63 -19.16
CA LEU A 320 -12.34 4.53 -19.86
C LEU A 320 -11.28 5.03 -20.85
N GLU A 321 -11.51 6.15 -21.53
CA GLU A 321 -10.51 6.78 -22.39
C GLU A 321 -9.27 7.28 -21.61
N ALA A 322 -9.47 7.79 -20.40
CA ALA A 322 -8.38 8.17 -19.52
C ALA A 322 -7.55 6.95 -19.09
N VAL A 323 -8.22 5.84 -18.73
CA VAL A 323 -7.59 4.61 -18.25
C VAL A 323 -6.91 3.83 -19.37
N LEU A 324 -7.53 3.70 -20.55
CA LEU A 324 -7.03 2.86 -21.65
C LEU A 324 -6.02 3.58 -22.54
N PHE A 325 -6.21 4.89 -22.75
CA PHE A 325 -5.47 5.65 -23.76
C PHE A 325 -4.76 6.89 -23.18
N ARG A 326 -4.72 7.01 -21.85
CA ARG A 326 -4.11 8.17 -21.17
C ARG A 326 -4.71 9.52 -21.60
N LYS A 327 -5.98 9.53 -22.05
CA LYS A 327 -6.68 10.75 -22.50
C LYS A 327 -7.22 11.52 -21.30
N LYS A 328 -6.57 12.63 -20.97
CA LYS A 328 -6.92 13.43 -19.79
C LYS A 328 -8.04 14.43 -20.06
N SER A 329 -9.28 14.03 -19.76
CA SER A 329 -10.49 14.85 -19.95
C SER A 329 -10.68 15.93 -18.88
N PHE A 330 -10.05 15.78 -17.71
CA PHE A 330 -10.24 16.70 -16.57
C PHE A 330 -9.00 17.57 -16.30
N LYS A 331 -9.22 18.85 -15.98
CA LYS A 331 -8.21 19.78 -15.46
C LYS A 331 -8.01 19.48 -13.98
N ILE A 332 -6.75 19.45 -13.55
CA ILE A 332 -6.42 19.19 -12.14
C ILE A 332 -6.00 20.48 -11.47
N LYS A 333 -6.69 20.85 -10.39
CA LYS A 333 -6.23 21.82 -9.41
C LYS A 333 -5.63 21.05 -8.24
N ASN A 334 -4.40 21.40 -7.86
CA ASN A 334 -3.63 20.70 -6.82
C ASN A 334 -3.29 21.69 -5.73
N TYR A 335 -3.70 21.37 -4.51
CA TYR A 335 -3.43 22.15 -3.32
C TYR A 335 -2.62 21.29 -2.35
N SER A 336 -1.53 21.84 -1.83
CA SER A 336 -0.71 21.20 -0.81
C SER A 336 -0.88 22.00 0.47
N ILE A 337 -1.44 21.33 1.47
CA ILE A 337 -1.70 21.87 2.80
C ILE A 337 -0.53 21.44 3.66
N PHE A 338 0.23 22.41 4.14
CA PHE A 338 1.33 22.22 5.07
C PHE A 338 0.81 22.62 6.45
N THR A 339 0.66 21.66 7.36
CA THR A 339 0.21 21.98 8.72
C THR A 339 1.30 21.61 9.72
N SER A 340 1.55 22.52 10.65
CA SER A 340 2.22 22.15 11.89
C SER A 340 1.13 21.71 12.86
N LYS A 341 1.17 20.46 13.35
CA LYS A 341 0.65 20.01 14.68
C LYS A 341 -0.56 19.06 14.80
N SER A 342 -1.43 18.76 13.83
CA SER A 342 -2.38 17.64 14.01
C SER A 342 -3.10 17.13 12.75
N GLU A 343 -3.41 15.82 12.70
CA GLU A 343 -4.34 15.26 11.71
C GLU A 343 -5.71 15.97 11.73
N SER A 344 -6.16 16.44 12.91
CA SER A 344 -7.43 17.16 13.09
C SER A 344 -7.51 18.48 12.32
N GLU A 345 -6.44 19.28 12.29
CA GLU A 345 -6.43 20.55 11.52
C GLU A 345 -6.55 20.27 10.02
N THR A 346 -5.87 19.23 9.55
CA THR A 346 -5.94 18.79 8.16
C THR A 346 -7.37 18.39 7.79
N ASP A 347 -8.04 17.61 8.64
CA ASP A 347 -9.41 17.16 8.38
C ASP A 347 -10.43 18.31 8.44
N ILE A 348 -10.22 19.30 9.31
CA ILE A 348 -11.02 20.54 9.33
C ILE A 348 -10.86 21.31 8.01
N ILE A 349 -9.63 21.46 7.51
CA ILE A 349 -9.37 22.15 6.24
C ILE A 349 -10.02 21.39 5.09
N LYS A 350 -9.87 20.05 5.03
CA LYS A 350 -10.56 19.22 4.03
C LYS A 350 -12.07 19.44 4.09
N PHE A 351 -12.67 19.38 5.28
CA PHE A 351 -14.11 19.56 5.46
C PHE A 351 -14.58 20.94 4.97
N ARG A 352 -13.82 22.01 5.27
CA ARG A 352 -14.12 23.37 4.79
C ARG A 352 -14.07 23.45 3.26
N ILE A 353 -13.05 22.88 2.63
CA ILE A 353 -12.95 22.83 1.16
C ILE A 353 -14.14 22.08 0.57
N HIS A 354 -14.47 20.90 1.10
CA HIS A 354 -15.61 20.10 0.63
C HIS A 354 -16.93 20.86 0.78
N SER A 355 -17.11 21.59 1.89
CA SER A 355 -18.33 22.37 2.16
C SER A 355 -18.53 23.50 1.14
N HIS A 356 -17.46 24.21 0.75
CA HIS A 356 -17.54 25.26 -0.28
C HIS A 356 -17.83 24.69 -1.67
N LEU A 357 -17.37 23.47 -1.94
CA LEU A 357 -17.59 22.80 -3.22
C LEU A 357 -18.88 21.99 -3.28
N LYS A 358 -19.60 21.82 -2.17
CA LYS A 358 -20.79 20.96 -2.08
C LYS A 358 -21.84 21.32 -3.12
N LYS A 359 -22.24 22.59 -3.21
CA LYS A 359 -23.25 23.07 -4.18
C LYS A 359 -22.81 22.84 -5.63
N LEU A 360 -21.52 23.04 -5.92
CA LEU A 360 -20.96 22.76 -7.24
C LEU A 360 -20.98 21.26 -7.56
N LYS A 361 -20.64 20.41 -6.59
CA LYS A 361 -20.64 18.95 -6.76
C LYS A 361 -22.06 18.44 -7.01
N GLU A 362 -23.06 19.00 -6.31
CA GLU A 362 -24.49 18.71 -6.53
C GLU A 362 -24.96 19.16 -7.93
N ALA A 363 -24.48 20.30 -8.43
CA ALA A 363 -24.82 20.80 -9.76
C ALA A 363 -24.10 20.05 -10.91
N PHE A 364 -22.91 19.51 -10.65
CA PHE A 364 -22.01 18.90 -11.65
C PHE A 364 -21.45 17.53 -11.19
N PRO A 365 -22.30 16.54 -10.85
CA PRO A 365 -21.87 15.31 -10.16
C PRO A 365 -20.90 14.43 -10.96
N ASN A 366 -21.00 14.44 -12.29
CA ASN A 366 -20.14 13.64 -13.18
C ASN A 366 -18.98 14.45 -13.78
N GLU A 367 -18.79 15.70 -13.34
CA GLU A 367 -17.85 16.63 -13.95
C GLU A 367 -16.92 17.31 -12.95
N LEU A 368 -17.24 17.25 -11.65
CA LEU A 368 -16.42 17.74 -10.54
C LEU A 368 -16.15 16.63 -9.53
N PHE A 369 -14.87 16.36 -9.29
CA PHE A 369 -14.43 15.40 -8.28
C PHE A 369 -13.41 16.02 -7.33
N ILE A 370 -13.45 15.59 -6.07
CA ILE A 370 -12.51 16.00 -5.03
C ILE A 370 -11.84 14.73 -4.53
N HIS A 371 -10.53 14.65 -4.65
CA HIS A 371 -9.75 13.50 -4.22
C HIS A 371 -8.63 13.97 -3.29
N THR A 372 -8.59 13.42 -2.09
CA THR A 372 -7.49 13.60 -1.14
C THR A 372 -6.70 12.29 -1.07
N PRO A 373 -5.65 12.11 -1.89
CA PRO A 373 -4.88 10.87 -1.86
C PRO A 373 -4.28 10.66 -0.46
N LYS A 374 -4.45 9.45 0.09
CA LYS A 374 -3.90 9.10 1.41
C LYS A 374 -2.38 9.22 1.36
N ASN A 375 -1.84 10.04 2.25
CA ASN A 375 -0.41 10.09 2.49
C ASN A 375 -0.10 9.16 3.67
N ALA A 376 0.37 7.93 3.42
CA ALA A 376 0.68 7.02 4.53
C ALA A 376 1.83 7.55 5.40
N PHE A 377 2.58 8.57 4.94
CA PHE A 377 3.58 9.23 5.75
C PHE A 377 3.00 10.06 6.92
N THR A 378 1.76 10.52 6.86
CA THR A 378 1.22 11.43 7.89
C THR A 378 0.89 10.75 9.21
N LYS A 379 0.81 9.40 9.25
CA LYS A 379 0.71 8.65 10.51
C LYS A 379 1.99 8.77 11.38
N TYR A 380 3.12 9.20 10.80
CA TYR A 380 4.42 9.28 11.48
C TYR A 380 4.68 10.60 12.21
N MET A 381 3.62 11.37 12.45
CA MET A 381 3.71 12.78 12.86
C MET A 381 2.93 13.12 14.13
N THR A 382 2.39 12.13 14.85
CA THR A 382 1.59 12.38 16.05
C THR A 382 2.43 12.34 17.32
N THR A 383 3.27 13.36 17.55
CA THR A 383 3.67 13.70 18.93
C THR A 383 2.57 14.52 19.58
N LYS A 384 1.64 13.85 20.24
CA LYS A 384 1.16 14.36 21.52
C LYS A 384 1.14 13.19 22.49
N ILE A 385 2.10 13.18 23.42
CA ILE A 385 1.98 12.44 24.67
C ILE A 385 0.63 12.87 25.26
N PRO A 386 -0.38 11.99 25.35
CA PRO A 386 -1.64 12.41 25.93
C PRO A 386 -1.46 12.58 27.45
N PRO A 387 -2.23 13.47 28.09
CA PRO A 387 -2.08 13.83 29.50
C PRO A 387 -2.17 12.60 30.42
N SER A 388 -1.66 12.76 31.65
CA SER A 388 -1.43 11.72 32.68
C SER A 388 -2.64 10.89 33.13
N ASP A 389 -3.80 11.06 32.52
CA ASP A 389 -5.06 10.36 32.83
C ASP A 389 -5.60 9.63 31.60
N LEU A 390 -4.83 8.67 31.09
CA LEU A 390 -5.21 7.87 29.92
C LEU A 390 -6.34 6.89 30.25
N SER A 391 -7.33 6.76 29.37
CA SER A 391 -8.19 5.57 29.36
C SER A 391 -7.35 4.35 28.95
N LYS A 392 -7.75 3.15 29.41
CA LYS A 392 -7.04 1.90 29.07
C LYS A 392 -6.86 1.70 27.57
N ASP A 393 -7.85 2.11 26.76
CA ASP A 393 -7.79 1.99 25.30
C ASP A 393 -6.73 2.93 24.69
N VAL A 394 -6.58 4.16 25.22
CA VAL A 394 -5.57 5.10 24.73
C VAL A 394 -4.17 4.70 25.22
N GLU A 395 -4.05 4.14 26.42
CA GLU A 395 -2.78 3.59 26.92
C GLU A 395 -2.31 2.39 26.08
N MET A 396 -3.24 1.51 25.70
CA MET A 396 -2.95 0.37 24.83
C MET A 396 -2.50 0.84 23.44
N LYS A 397 -3.23 1.79 22.84
CA LYS A 397 -2.87 2.38 21.55
C LYS A 397 -1.50 3.08 21.58
N PHE A 398 -1.19 3.81 22.66
CA PHE A 398 0.12 4.45 22.82
C PHE A 398 1.25 3.42 22.93
N LYS A 399 1.04 2.32 23.66
CA LYS A 399 2.00 1.21 23.74
C LYS A 399 2.22 0.56 22.38
N GLU A 400 1.15 0.33 21.60
CA GLU A 400 1.25 -0.18 20.23
C GLU A 400 2.06 0.77 19.32
N GLU A 401 1.80 2.08 19.37
CA GLU A 401 2.54 3.09 18.61
C GLU A 401 4.03 3.17 19.02
N GLU A 402 4.32 3.13 20.32
CA GLU A 402 5.68 3.11 20.84
C GLU A 402 6.44 1.85 20.40
N GLU A 403 5.76 0.70 20.34
CA GLU A 403 6.33 -0.55 19.88
C GLU A 403 6.60 -0.60 18.37
N GLN A 404 5.81 0.13 17.57
CA GLN A 404 5.99 0.24 16.13
C GLN A 404 7.06 1.25 15.71
N THR A 405 7.54 2.11 16.62
CA THR A 405 8.52 3.16 16.30
C THR A 405 9.93 2.61 16.10
N ILE A 406 10.79 3.34 15.37
CA ILE A 406 12.22 3.02 15.23
C ILE A 406 12.99 3.34 16.51
N TRP A 407 13.71 2.36 17.03
CA TRP A 407 14.59 2.50 18.20
C TRP A 407 16.06 2.41 17.79
N ILE A 408 16.87 3.32 18.32
CA ILE A 408 18.33 3.33 18.13
C ILE A 408 19.03 3.08 19.45
N GLN A 409 20.21 2.49 19.41
CA GLN A 409 21.01 2.21 20.59
C GLN A 409 22.49 2.53 20.35
N GLU A 410 23.03 3.43 21.15
CA GLU A 410 24.47 3.61 21.28
C GLU A 410 25.07 2.53 22.19
N LYS A 411 26.32 2.16 21.93
CA LYS A 411 27.02 1.12 22.70
C LYS A 411 26.97 1.43 24.21
N ASN A 412 26.48 0.48 24.99
CA ASN A 412 26.34 0.54 26.45
C ASN A 412 25.31 1.55 26.99
N ASN A 413 24.54 2.22 26.12
CA ASN A 413 23.44 3.10 26.52
C ASN A 413 22.08 2.40 26.36
N PRO A 414 21.06 2.80 27.14
CA PRO A 414 19.70 2.35 26.88
C PRO A 414 19.24 2.83 25.50
N PRO A 415 18.39 2.07 24.80
CA PRO A 415 17.86 2.49 23.51
C PRO A 415 16.94 3.70 23.68
N GLU A 416 16.94 4.56 22.67
CA GLU A 416 16.04 5.71 22.57
C GLU A 416 15.25 5.68 21.27
N ILE A 417 14.12 6.39 21.27
CA ILE A 417 13.31 6.55 20.06
C ILE A 417 14.08 7.44 19.09
N PHE A 418 14.25 6.96 17.86
CA PHE A 418 14.99 7.64 16.80
C PHE A 418 14.59 9.11 16.64
N TYR A 419 13.28 9.41 16.56
CA TYR A 419 12.79 10.78 16.37
C TYR A 419 12.99 11.71 17.57
N ARG A 420 13.38 11.19 18.75
CA ARG A 420 13.69 11.99 19.94
C ARG A 420 15.17 12.32 20.04
N SER A 421 16.02 11.69 19.24
CA SER A 421 17.47 11.89 19.29
C SER A 421 17.86 13.26 18.70
N ASN A 422 18.66 14.01 19.46
CA ASN A 422 19.14 15.35 19.08
C ASN A 422 20.08 15.35 17.87
N GLU A 423 20.59 14.18 17.49
CA GLU A 423 21.47 14.02 16.32
C GLU A 423 20.69 13.95 15.00
N THR A 424 19.37 13.73 15.06
CA THR A 424 18.54 13.60 13.85
C THR A 424 18.12 14.97 13.30
N PHE A 425 18.24 15.13 11.98
CA PHE A 425 17.58 16.20 11.24
C PHE A 425 16.06 16.07 11.34
N LEU A 426 15.55 14.85 11.39
CA LEU A 426 14.11 14.57 11.44
C LEU A 426 13.44 15.07 12.71
N GLN A 427 14.11 15.07 13.87
CA GLN A 427 13.60 15.71 15.09
C GLN A 427 13.27 17.20 14.87
N LYS A 428 14.02 17.92 14.02
CA LYS A 428 13.81 19.36 13.77
C LYS A 428 12.62 19.66 12.87
N ILE A 429 12.25 18.72 12.02
CA ILE A 429 11.07 18.81 11.14
C ILE A 429 9.90 17.95 11.64
N HIS A 430 10.07 17.34 12.81
CA HIS A 430 9.07 16.53 13.48
C HIS A 430 7.87 17.42 13.84
N GLY A 431 6.72 17.15 13.22
CA GLY A 431 5.48 17.90 13.44
C GLY A 431 4.91 18.63 12.21
N PHE A 432 5.55 18.54 11.04
CA PHE A 432 5.04 19.10 9.78
C PHE A 432 4.39 18.04 8.89
N GLY A 433 3.08 18.09 8.71
CA GLY A 433 2.36 17.24 7.77
C GLY A 433 2.22 17.88 6.39
N ILE A 434 2.18 17.06 5.34
CA ILE A 434 1.75 17.49 4.00
C ILE A 434 0.56 16.66 3.57
N THR A 435 -0.55 17.34 3.30
CA THR A 435 -1.73 16.75 2.68
C THR A 435 -2.00 17.38 1.34
N LYS A 436 -2.34 16.56 0.34
CA LYS A 436 -2.74 17.02 -0.98
C LYS A 436 -4.24 16.92 -1.15
N VAL A 437 -4.83 17.97 -1.72
CA VAL A 437 -6.22 17.99 -2.17
C VAL A 437 -6.21 18.25 -3.67
N LEU A 438 -6.77 17.31 -4.41
CA LEU A 438 -6.88 17.33 -5.87
C LEU A 438 -8.34 17.58 -6.25
N ILE A 439 -8.57 18.56 -7.12
CA ILE A 439 -9.90 18.85 -7.66
C ILE A 439 -9.83 18.63 -9.18
N TYR A 440 -10.69 17.77 -9.68
CA TYR A 440 -10.81 17.42 -11.11
C TYR A 440 -12.04 18.10 -11.70
N LEU A 441 -11.83 18.92 -12.73
CA LEU A 441 -12.88 19.68 -13.42
C LEU A 441 -12.96 19.26 -14.88
N ASP A 442 -14.13 18.93 -15.43
CA ASP A 442 -14.26 18.67 -16.85
C ASP A 442 -13.79 19.89 -17.67
N LYS A 443 -12.84 19.67 -18.58
CA LYS A 443 -12.25 20.75 -19.38
C LYS A 443 -13.21 21.35 -20.40
N GLN A 444 -14.27 20.63 -20.77
CA GLN A 444 -15.22 21.03 -21.81
C GLN A 444 -16.41 21.82 -21.25
N ASN A 445 -16.64 21.80 -19.93
CA ASN A 445 -17.72 22.57 -19.32
C ASN A 445 -17.24 23.95 -18.87
N SER A 446 -17.49 24.97 -19.69
CA SER A 446 -17.15 26.35 -19.37
C SER A 446 -17.90 26.88 -18.14
N LEU A 447 -19.18 26.52 -17.96
CA LEU A 447 -19.97 26.96 -16.81
C LEU A 447 -19.41 26.44 -15.48
N LEU A 448 -18.99 25.18 -15.44
CA LEU A 448 -18.30 24.60 -14.27
C LEU A 448 -16.98 25.33 -14.00
N ILE A 449 -16.19 25.60 -15.04
CA ILE A 449 -14.91 26.29 -14.90
C ILE A 449 -15.09 27.70 -14.35
N ASP A 450 -16.05 28.46 -14.89
CA ASP A 450 -16.33 29.83 -14.47
C ASP A 450 -16.89 29.87 -13.04
N SER A 451 -17.79 28.94 -12.71
CA SER A 451 -18.35 28.80 -11.37
C SER A 451 -17.30 28.35 -10.33
N TYR A 452 -16.31 27.56 -10.73
CA TYR A 452 -15.18 27.22 -9.88
C TYR A 452 -14.25 28.42 -9.67
N GLN A 453 -14.00 29.22 -10.72
CA GLN A 453 -13.12 30.39 -10.64
C GLN A 453 -13.62 31.45 -9.65
N SER A 454 -14.93 31.58 -9.47
CA SER A 454 -15.49 32.50 -8.47
C SER A 454 -15.25 32.06 -7.03
N ILE A 455 -15.15 30.75 -6.76
CA ILE A 455 -14.93 30.16 -5.43
C ILE A 455 -13.44 29.86 -5.16
N GLU A 456 -12.60 29.72 -6.19
CA GLU A 456 -11.17 29.42 -6.06
C GLU A 456 -10.40 30.36 -5.10
N PRO A 457 -10.65 31.69 -5.07
CA PRO A 457 -10.03 32.58 -4.09
C PRO A 457 -10.34 32.22 -2.64
N GLU A 458 -11.58 31.82 -2.33
CA GLU A 458 -12.00 31.41 -0.98
C GLU A 458 -11.27 30.12 -0.57
N ILE A 459 -11.16 29.14 -1.47
CA ILE A 459 -10.40 27.91 -1.25
C ILE A 459 -8.93 28.22 -0.96
N LYS A 460 -8.31 29.12 -1.72
CA LYS A 460 -6.92 29.54 -1.50
C LYS A 460 -6.74 30.24 -0.14
N ASN A 461 -7.71 31.07 0.26
CA ASN A 461 -7.67 31.73 1.56
C ASN A 461 -7.76 30.71 2.71
N ILE A 462 -8.62 29.69 2.60
CA ILE A 462 -8.72 28.60 3.59
C ILE A 462 -7.37 27.88 3.77
N ILE A 463 -6.61 27.72 2.69
CA ILE A 463 -5.31 27.03 2.71
C ILE A 463 -4.19 27.94 3.27
N ASN A 464 -4.26 29.25 3.02
CA ASN A 464 -3.22 30.22 3.41
C ASN A 464 -3.46 30.92 4.76
N SER A 465 -4.64 30.74 5.39
CA SER A 465 -5.00 31.43 6.64
C SER A 465 -4.34 30.86 7.90
N GLU A 466 -3.51 29.83 7.76
CA GLU A 466 -2.72 29.15 8.80
C GLU A 466 -1.31 28.88 8.26
#